data_AF-A0A654TD75-F1
#
_entry.id   AF-A0A654TD75-F1
#
_cell.length_a   1.000
_cell.length_b   1.000
_cell.length_c   1.000
_cell.angle_alpha   90.00
_cell.angle_beta   90.00
_cell.angle_gamma   90.00
#
_symmetry.space_group_name_H-M   'P 1'
#
loop_
_entity.id
_entity.type
_entity.pdbx_description
1 polymer ?
#
loop_
_entity_poly.entity_id
_entity_poly.type
_entity_poly.pdbx_seq_one_letter_code
_entity_poly.pdbx_strand_id
1 'polypeptide(L)'
;MARHNLAALGMEADLCRADVLHPVTRDAVVVIDPARRSNGRRRFHLADYQPGLGPLLDRYRGRDVVVKCAPGIDFEEVGRLGFEGEIEVISYRGGVREACLWSAGLAGSGIRRRASILDSGEQIGDDEPDDCGVRPAGKWIVDPDGAVVRAGLVRNYGARHGLWQLDPQIAYLSGDRLPPALRGFEVLEQLAFDERRLRQVLSALDCGAAEILVRGVAIDPDALRRRLRLRGSRPLAVVITRIGAGSLSHVTAYVCRPSR
;
A
#
# COMPACT_ATOMS: atom_id res chain seq x y z
N MET A 1 -23.21 -24.25 -9.61
CA MET A 1 -22.01 -23.93 -8.82
C MET A 1 -22.35 -23.47 -7.41
N ALA A 2 -22.91 -22.27 -7.19
CA ALA A 2 -23.17 -21.76 -5.82
C ALA A 2 -23.94 -22.75 -4.92
N ARG A 3 -25.07 -23.30 -5.39
CA ARG A 3 -25.86 -24.32 -4.66
C ARG A 3 -25.04 -25.56 -4.29
N HIS A 4 -24.20 -26.02 -5.21
CA HIS A 4 -23.34 -27.18 -4.99
C HIS A 4 -22.27 -26.89 -3.92
N ASN A 5 -21.63 -25.72 -4.00
CA ASN A 5 -20.59 -25.31 -3.05
C ASN A 5 -21.16 -25.15 -1.63
N LEU A 6 -22.36 -24.55 -1.50
CA LEU A 6 -23.04 -24.43 -0.21
C LEU A 6 -23.32 -25.81 0.41
N ALA A 7 -23.87 -26.74 -0.37
CA ALA A 7 -24.12 -28.10 0.10
C ALA A 7 -22.83 -28.83 0.51
N ALA A 8 -21.76 -28.69 -0.26
CA ALA A 8 -20.46 -29.30 0.05
C ALA A 8 -19.81 -28.73 1.34
N LEU A 9 -20.11 -27.47 1.67
CA LEU A 9 -19.64 -26.80 2.88
C LEU A 9 -20.59 -26.97 4.08
N GLY A 10 -21.74 -27.64 3.90
CA GLY A 10 -22.77 -27.75 4.95
C GLY A 10 -23.40 -26.40 5.33
N MET A 11 -23.40 -25.44 4.41
CA MET A 11 -23.95 -24.09 4.61
C MET A 11 -25.28 -23.93 3.89
N GLU A 12 -26.18 -23.16 4.48
CA GLU A 12 -27.47 -22.79 3.87
C GLU A 12 -27.53 -21.29 3.59
N ALA A 13 -27.97 -20.92 2.39
CA ALA A 13 -28.23 -19.54 2.00
C ALA A 13 -29.26 -19.50 0.86
N ASP A 14 -30.07 -18.44 0.82
CA ASP A 14 -30.97 -18.17 -0.29
C ASP A 14 -30.18 -17.84 -1.56
N LEU A 15 -30.57 -18.45 -2.68
CA LEU A 15 -29.92 -18.25 -3.97
C LEU A 15 -30.87 -17.64 -4.98
N CYS A 16 -30.45 -16.53 -5.57
CA CYS A 16 -31.16 -15.86 -6.66
C CYS A 16 -30.25 -15.70 -7.87
N ARG A 17 -30.76 -15.95 -9.07
CA ARG A 17 -30.11 -15.55 -10.33
C ARG A 17 -30.69 -14.20 -10.75
N ALA A 18 -29.94 -13.14 -10.53
CA ALA A 18 -30.33 -11.78 -10.88
C ALA A 18 -29.15 -11.02 -11.48
N ASP A 19 -29.47 -9.93 -12.19
CA ASP A 19 -28.51 -8.88 -12.51
C ASP A 19 -28.40 -7.96 -11.30
N VAL A 20 -27.18 -7.70 -10.84
CA VAL A 20 -26.92 -6.83 -9.68
C VAL A 20 -27.40 -5.39 -9.93
N LEU A 21 -27.53 -4.94 -11.18
CA LEU A 21 -28.15 -3.65 -11.49
C LEU A 21 -29.68 -3.64 -11.29
N HIS A 22 -30.26 -4.79 -10.95
CA HIS A 22 -31.66 -4.97 -10.57
C HIS A 22 -31.74 -5.60 -9.17
N PRO A 23 -31.50 -4.82 -8.10
CA PRO A 23 -31.46 -5.30 -6.73
C PRO A 23 -32.72 -6.07 -6.35
N VAL A 24 -32.52 -7.23 -5.73
CA VAL A 24 -33.58 -8.15 -5.28
C VAL A 24 -33.85 -8.06 -3.78
N THR A 25 -33.16 -7.16 -3.08
CA THR A 25 -33.29 -6.91 -1.65
C THR A 25 -33.61 -5.44 -1.39
N ARG A 26 -34.20 -5.14 -0.23
CA ARG A 26 -34.50 -3.78 0.23
C ARG A 26 -33.61 -3.39 1.41
N ASP A 27 -33.76 -4.10 2.53
CA ASP A 27 -33.11 -3.78 3.81
C ASP A 27 -31.94 -4.73 4.11
N ALA A 28 -30.94 -4.73 3.24
CA ALA A 28 -29.76 -5.57 3.40
C ALA A 28 -28.51 -4.82 2.94
N VAL A 29 -27.40 -5.08 3.65
CA VAL A 29 -26.05 -4.73 3.20
C VAL A 29 -25.72 -5.56 1.97
N VAL A 30 -25.24 -4.89 0.92
CA VAL A 30 -24.91 -5.55 -0.35
C VAL A 30 -23.40 -5.57 -0.54
N VAL A 31 -22.81 -6.76 -0.64
CA VAL A 31 -21.40 -6.92 -0.96
C VAL A 31 -21.25 -7.30 -2.43
N ILE A 32 -20.44 -6.56 -3.17
CA ILE A 32 -20.30 -6.68 -4.62
C ILE A 32 -18.83 -6.83 -4.98
N ASP A 33 -18.51 -7.84 -5.79
CA ASP A 33 -17.19 -8.07 -6.37
C ASP A 33 -17.29 -8.03 -7.90
N PRO A 34 -17.28 -6.83 -8.52
CA PRO A 34 -17.37 -6.71 -9.96
C PRO A 34 -16.21 -7.40 -10.66
N ALA A 35 -16.51 -8.13 -11.74
CA ALA A 35 -15.45 -8.77 -12.50
C ALA A 35 -14.60 -7.71 -13.23
N ARG A 36 -13.30 -7.72 -12.92
CA ARG A 36 -12.27 -6.79 -13.45
C ARG A 36 -11.35 -7.42 -14.49
N ARG A 37 -11.65 -8.64 -14.93
CA ARG A 37 -10.91 -9.37 -15.96
C ARG A 37 -11.87 -9.86 -17.02
N SER A 38 -11.48 -9.69 -18.27
CA SER A 38 -12.16 -10.28 -19.42
C SER A 38 -11.09 -10.77 -20.38
N ASN A 39 -11.22 -11.99 -20.88
CA ASN A 39 -10.27 -12.63 -21.79
C ASN A 39 -8.81 -12.58 -21.30
N GLY A 40 -8.59 -12.77 -19.98
CA GLY A 40 -7.26 -12.77 -19.37
C GLY A 40 -6.60 -11.40 -19.19
N ARG A 41 -7.16 -10.31 -19.73
CA ARG A 41 -6.62 -8.94 -19.58
C ARG A 41 -7.17 -8.26 -18.34
N ARG A 42 -6.32 -7.52 -17.63
CA ARG A 42 -6.71 -6.67 -16.49
C ARG A 42 -7.41 -5.42 -17.03
N ARG A 43 -8.57 -5.11 -16.47
CA ARG A 43 -9.30 -3.87 -16.73
C ARG A 43 -8.93 -2.86 -15.66
N PHE A 44 -8.41 -1.72 -16.09
CA PHE A 44 -7.92 -0.67 -15.20
C PHE A 44 -8.93 0.47 -15.04
N HIS A 45 -9.67 0.78 -16.10
CA HIS A 45 -10.72 1.80 -16.05
C HIS A 45 -11.94 1.29 -15.26
N LEU A 46 -12.51 2.15 -14.42
CA LEU A 46 -13.64 1.81 -13.56
C LEU A 46 -14.91 1.49 -14.36
N ALA A 47 -15.06 2.12 -15.53
CA ALA A 47 -16.14 1.83 -16.48
C ALA A 47 -16.07 0.41 -17.06
N ASP A 48 -14.87 -0.18 -17.11
CA ASP A 48 -14.68 -1.52 -17.66
C ASP A 48 -15.04 -2.62 -16.66
N TYR A 49 -15.34 -2.33 -15.40
CA TYR A 49 -15.77 -3.38 -14.47
C TYR A 49 -17.06 -4.03 -14.97
N GLN A 50 -17.39 -5.24 -14.49
CA GLN A 50 -18.65 -5.91 -14.80
C GLN A 50 -19.41 -6.22 -13.51
N PRO A 51 -20.44 -5.44 -13.15
CA PRO A 51 -20.89 -4.21 -13.83
C PRO A 51 -19.88 -3.05 -13.68
N GLY A 52 -19.99 -2.03 -14.54
CA GLY A 52 -19.17 -0.82 -14.44
C GLY A 52 -19.44 -0.10 -13.12
N LEU A 53 -18.39 0.50 -12.53
CA LEU A 53 -18.50 1.03 -11.17
C LEU A 53 -19.47 2.22 -11.05
N GLY A 54 -19.51 3.12 -12.03
CA GLY A 54 -20.44 4.27 -12.04
C GLY A 54 -21.92 3.84 -11.95
N PRO A 55 -22.43 3.07 -12.93
CA PRO A 55 -23.79 2.53 -12.88
C PRO A 55 -24.11 1.74 -11.61
N LEU A 56 -23.10 1.02 -11.07
CA LEU A 56 -23.25 0.29 -9.82
C LEU A 56 -23.47 1.24 -8.64
N LEU A 57 -22.61 2.25 -8.47
CA LEU A 57 -22.72 3.24 -7.41
C LEU A 57 -24.04 4.03 -7.50
N ASP A 58 -24.45 4.40 -8.71
CA ASP A 58 -25.74 5.07 -8.92
C ASP A 58 -26.93 4.19 -8.53
N ARG A 59 -26.88 2.90 -8.87
CA ARG A 59 -27.98 1.97 -8.59
C ARG A 59 -28.19 1.74 -7.10
N TYR A 60 -27.10 1.73 -6.34
CA TYR A 60 -27.06 1.47 -4.90
C TYR A 60 -26.94 2.75 -4.06
N ARG A 61 -27.12 3.93 -4.66
CA ARG A 61 -27.09 5.21 -3.95
C ARG A 61 -28.11 5.21 -2.79
N GLY A 62 -27.64 5.58 -1.60
CA GLY A 62 -28.44 5.61 -0.38
C GLY A 62 -28.64 4.24 0.29
N ARG A 63 -27.99 3.18 -0.20
CA ARG A 63 -27.99 1.86 0.45
C ARG A 63 -26.62 1.57 1.08
N ASP A 64 -26.63 0.68 2.06
CA ASP A 64 -25.42 0.10 2.59
C ASP A 64 -24.82 -0.91 1.61
N VAL A 65 -23.67 -0.57 1.04
CA VAL A 65 -22.99 -1.35 0.01
C VAL A 65 -21.49 -1.37 0.26
N VAL A 66 -20.88 -2.53 0.02
CA VAL A 66 -19.43 -2.72 0.01
C VAL A 66 -19.03 -3.19 -1.39
N VAL A 67 -18.18 -2.42 -2.06
CA VAL A 67 -17.70 -2.78 -3.41
C VAL A 67 -16.22 -3.10 -3.37
N LYS A 68 -15.88 -4.37 -3.61
CA LYS A 68 -14.49 -4.79 -3.74
C LYS A 68 -13.91 -4.29 -5.06
N CYS A 69 -12.73 -3.71 -4.98
CA CYS A 69 -12.03 -3.06 -6.08
C CYS A 69 -10.58 -3.55 -6.19
N ALA A 70 -9.92 -3.22 -7.31
CA ALA A 70 -8.50 -3.47 -7.42
C ALA A 70 -7.71 -2.61 -6.41
N PRO A 71 -6.58 -3.11 -5.86
CA PRO A 71 -5.68 -2.32 -4.99
C PRO A 71 -5.29 -0.96 -5.59
N GLY A 72 -5.15 -0.95 -6.91
CA GLY A 72 -4.74 0.20 -7.72
C GLY A 72 -5.87 1.13 -8.12
N ILE A 73 -7.04 1.09 -7.46
CA ILE A 73 -8.15 2.00 -7.78
C ILE A 73 -7.75 3.46 -7.60
N ASP A 74 -8.14 4.32 -8.55
CA ASP A 74 -7.90 5.75 -8.50
C ASP A 74 -8.97 6.42 -7.63
N PHE A 75 -8.54 7.02 -6.52
CA PHE A 75 -9.45 7.61 -5.53
C PHE A 75 -10.12 8.88 -6.06
N GLU A 76 -9.41 9.64 -6.91
CA GLU A 76 -9.96 10.84 -7.56
C GLU A 76 -11.02 10.45 -8.59
N GLU A 77 -10.79 9.37 -9.34
CA GLU A 77 -11.81 8.84 -10.27
C GLU A 77 -13.05 8.34 -9.50
N VAL A 78 -12.85 7.64 -8.38
CA VAL A 78 -13.96 7.22 -7.50
C VAL A 78 -14.73 8.43 -6.94
N GLY A 79 -14.03 9.48 -6.51
CA GLY A 79 -14.65 10.73 -6.06
C GLY A 79 -15.45 11.42 -7.17
N ARG A 80 -14.93 11.45 -8.40
CA ARG A 80 -15.66 11.98 -9.57
C ARG A 80 -16.94 11.21 -9.91
N LEU A 81 -17.06 9.94 -9.51
CA LEU A 81 -18.30 9.17 -9.60
C LEU A 81 -19.31 9.51 -8.49
N GLY A 82 -18.99 10.44 -7.59
CA GLY A 82 -19.86 10.87 -6.49
C GLY A 82 -19.94 9.87 -5.34
N PHE A 83 -18.87 9.09 -5.13
CA PHE A 83 -18.77 8.20 -3.99
C PHE A 83 -18.35 8.98 -2.73
N GLU A 84 -19.21 8.94 -1.72
CA GLU A 84 -19.04 9.67 -0.46
C GLU A 84 -18.68 8.80 0.75
N GLY A 85 -18.30 7.55 0.50
CA GLY A 85 -17.95 6.59 1.55
C GLY A 85 -16.45 6.53 1.86
N GLU A 86 -16.08 5.50 2.59
CA GLU A 86 -14.69 5.20 2.95
C GLU A 86 -14.06 4.28 1.89
N ILE A 87 -12.80 4.55 1.55
CA ILE A 87 -11.94 3.66 0.75
C ILE A 87 -10.94 2.99 1.69
N GLU A 88 -11.13 1.70 1.94
CA GLU A 88 -10.20 0.90 2.73
C GLU A 88 -9.23 0.15 1.80
N VAL A 89 -7.93 0.25 2.06
CA VAL A 89 -6.90 -0.53 1.38
C VAL A 89 -6.38 -1.61 2.30
N ILE A 90 -6.40 -2.85 1.84
CA ILE A 90 -6.11 -4.02 2.68
C ILE A 90 -4.84 -4.72 2.20
N SER A 91 -3.90 -4.98 3.11
CA SER A 91 -2.74 -5.83 2.85
C SER A 91 -2.76 -7.12 3.67
N TYR A 92 -2.14 -8.16 3.10
CA TYR A 92 -1.98 -9.47 3.74
C TYR A 92 -0.75 -10.17 3.18
N ARG A 93 0.05 -10.80 4.05
CA ARG A 93 1.34 -11.41 3.73
C ARG A 93 2.24 -10.46 2.95
N GLY A 94 2.40 -9.24 3.45
CA GLY A 94 3.26 -8.20 2.89
C GLY A 94 2.86 -7.66 1.49
N GLY A 95 1.64 -7.93 1.03
CA GLY A 95 1.16 -7.45 -0.27
C GLY A 95 -0.24 -6.86 -0.19
N VAL A 96 -0.46 -5.74 -0.88
CA VAL A 96 -1.78 -5.12 -1.02
C VAL A 96 -2.70 -6.03 -1.84
N ARG A 97 -3.82 -6.44 -1.27
CA ARG A 97 -4.74 -7.44 -1.84
C ARG A 97 -5.90 -6.81 -2.56
N GLU A 98 -6.51 -5.80 -1.96
CA GLU A 98 -7.68 -5.12 -2.50
C GLU A 98 -7.85 -3.72 -1.93
N ALA A 99 -8.75 -2.98 -2.57
CA ALA A 99 -9.40 -1.82 -1.98
C ALA A 99 -10.90 -2.11 -1.88
N CYS A 100 -11.57 -1.62 -0.83
CA CYS A 100 -12.99 -1.77 -0.62
C CYS A 100 -13.62 -0.39 -0.49
N LEU A 101 -14.71 -0.16 -1.24
CA LEU A 101 -15.53 1.03 -1.13
C LEU A 101 -16.66 0.72 -0.15
N TRP A 102 -16.61 1.31 1.03
CA TRP A 102 -17.63 1.20 2.07
C TRP A 102 -18.56 2.40 1.98
N SER A 103 -19.85 2.18 1.71
CA SER A 103 -20.85 3.26 1.72
C SER A 103 -20.83 4.04 3.03
N ALA A 104 -21.27 5.31 3.00
CA ALA A 104 -21.22 6.20 4.17
C ALA A 104 -21.90 5.63 5.43
N GLY A 105 -22.97 4.84 5.30
CA GLY A 105 -23.64 4.20 6.45
C GLY A 105 -22.84 3.05 7.10
N LEU A 106 -21.81 2.53 6.42
CA LEU A 106 -20.91 1.48 6.90
C LEU A 106 -19.52 1.99 7.26
N ALA A 107 -19.19 3.21 6.83
CA ALA A 107 -17.92 3.85 7.11
C ALA A 107 -17.86 4.39 8.54
N GLY A 108 -16.65 4.49 9.10
CA GLY A 108 -16.46 5.24 10.34
C GLY A 108 -16.76 6.72 10.13
N SER A 109 -17.37 7.39 11.12
CA SER A 109 -17.73 8.81 11.02
C SER A 109 -16.49 9.67 10.70
N GLY A 110 -16.53 10.39 9.58
CA GLY A 110 -15.45 11.28 9.15
C GLY A 110 -14.27 10.60 8.45
N ILE A 111 -14.27 9.27 8.32
CA ILE A 111 -13.17 8.52 7.71
C ILE A 111 -13.44 8.36 6.21
N ARG A 112 -12.48 8.79 5.39
CA ARG A 112 -12.55 8.67 3.92
C ARG A 112 -11.56 7.67 3.39
N ARG A 113 -10.46 7.42 4.11
CA ARG A 113 -9.41 6.50 3.71
C ARG A 113 -8.94 5.70 4.91
N ARG A 114 -8.80 4.39 4.72
CA ARG A 114 -8.22 3.48 5.72
C ARG A 114 -7.16 2.59 5.09
N ALA A 115 -6.11 2.30 5.83
CA ALA A 115 -5.20 1.20 5.56
C ALA A 115 -5.36 0.12 6.63
N SER A 116 -5.55 -1.13 6.23
CA SER A 116 -5.71 -2.28 7.12
C SER A 116 -4.64 -3.33 6.81
N ILE A 117 -3.78 -3.61 7.78
CA ILE A 117 -2.66 -4.55 7.69
C ILE A 117 -3.05 -5.83 8.43
N LEU A 118 -3.52 -6.84 7.72
CA LEU A 118 -4.09 -8.04 8.34
C LEU A 118 -3.05 -8.88 9.11
N ASP A 119 -1.77 -8.81 8.73
CA ASP A 119 -0.71 -9.58 9.39
C ASP A 119 -0.45 -9.09 10.83
N SER A 120 -0.68 -7.81 11.11
CA SER A 120 -0.50 -7.19 12.45
C SER A 120 -1.83 -6.84 13.12
N GLY A 121 -2.93 -6.77 12.38
CA GLY A 121 -4.20 -6.22 12.83
C GLY A 121 -4.21 -4.69 12.93
N GLU A 122 -3.16 -4.01 12.46
CA GLU A 122 -3.07 -2.56 12.50
C GLU A 122 -3.99 -1.91 11.46
N GLN A 123 -4.77 -0.92 11.89
CA GLN A 123 -5.59 -0.08 11.01
C GLN A 123 -5.23 1.38 11.22
N ILE A 124 -5.14 2.14 10.14
CA ILE A 124 -4.86 3.58 10.16
C ILE A 124 -5.92 4.29 9.32
N GLY A 125 -6.55 5.32 9.86
CA GLY A 125 -7.51 6.17 9.15
C GLY A 125 -6.95 7.57 8.85
N ASP A 126 -7.60 8.31 7.95
CA ASP A 126 -7.29 9.73 7.73
C ASP A 126 -7.89 10.69 8.75
N ASP A 127 -8.65 10.17 9.71
CA ASP A 127 -9.12 10.88 10.91
C ASP A 127 -8.02 11.06 11.98
N GLU A 128 -6.91 10.32 11.85
CA GLU A 128 -5.79 10.40 12.77
C GLU A 128 -4.89 11.61 12.52
N PRO A 129 -4.13 12.09 13.52
CA PRO A 129 -3.14 13.16 13.32
C PRO A 129 -2.14 12.82 12.20
N ASP A 130 -1.84 13.80 11.35
CA ASP A 130 -0.91 13.67 10.24
C ASP A 130 0.37 14.52 10.41
N ASP A 131 0.65 14.91 11.66
CA ASP A 131 1.79 15.72 12.10
C ASP A 131 3.14 14.98 11.95
N CYS A 132 3.47 14.64 10.71
CA CYS A 132 4.69 13.97 10.30
C CYS A 132 5.53 14.96 9.50
N GLY A 133 6.55 15.50 10.16
CA GLY A 133 7.48 16.44 9.54
C GLY A 133 8.38 15.78 8.50
N VAL A 134 9.22 16.60 7.85
CA VAL A 134 10.28 16.14 6.96
C VAL A 134 11.64 16.50 7.56
N ARG A 135 12.54 15.52 7.69
CA ARG A 135 13.88 15.71 8.24
C ARG A 135 14.88 14.74 7.58
N PRO A 136 16.20 14.99 7.70
CA PRO A 136 17.21 14.01 7.31
C PRO A 136 17.00 12.66 7.99
N ALA A 137 17.62 11.61 7.45
CA ALA A 137 17.55 10.28 8.04
C ALA A 137 18.10 10.29 9.48
N GLY A 138 17.32 9.74 10.41
CA GLY A 138 17.78 9.40 11.75
C GLY A 138 18.52 8.07 11.77
N LYS A 139 18.57 7.44 12.94
CA LYS A 139 19.22 6.13 13.11
C LYS A 139 18.56 5.00 12.31
N TRP A 140 17.24 5.08 12.10
CA TRP A 140 16.45 4.03 11.47
C TRP A 140 15.66 4.58 10.27
N ILE A 141 15.56 3.76 9.22
CA ILE A 141 14.60 3.94 8.13
C ILE A 141 13.54 2.84 8.23
N VAL A 142 12.28 3.20 8.03
CA VAL A 142 11.12 2.30 7.99
C VAL A 142 10.47 2.41 6.62
N ASP A 143 10.21 1.26 6.02
CA ASP A 143 9.36 1.17 4.83
C ASP A 143 7.94 0.81 5.27
N PRO A 144 6.97 1.75 5.24
CA PRO A 144 5.62 1.46 5.68
C PRO A 144 4.94 0.46 4.74
N ASP A 145 3.95 -0.26 5.28
CA ASP A 145 3.20 -1.26 4.52
C ASP A 145 2.56 -0.66 3.25
N GLY A 146 2.47 -1.47 2.20
CA GLY A 146 1.91 -1.04 0.92
C GLY A 146 0.48 -0.50 1.03
N ALA A 147 -0.34 -0.96 1.97
CA ALA A 147 -1.67 -0.43 2.21
C ALA A 147 -1.64 1.02 2.71
N VAL A 148 -0.73 1.33 3.64
CA VAL A 148 -0.51 2.69 4.16
C VAL A 148 -0.09 3.62 3.03
N VAL A 149 0.86 3.18 2.20
CA VAL A 149 1.32 3.95 1.05
C VAL A 149 0.18 4.17 0.05
N ARG A 150 -0.58 3.12 -0.26
CA ARG A 150 -1.62 3.17 -1.29
C ARG A 150 -2.86 3.95 -0.85
N ALA A 151 -3.19 3.95 0.44
CA ALA A 151 -4.24 4.78 1.02
C ALA A 151 -3.83 6.26 1.15
N GLY A 152 -2.54 6.59 0.95
CA GLY A 152 -2.03 7.95 1.12
C GLY A 152 -1.98 8.39 2.59
N LEU A 153 -1.70 7.45 3.50
CA LEU A 153 -1.71 7.64 4.96
C LEU A 153 -0.31 7.59 5.58
N VAL A 154 0.75 7.81 4.77
CA VAL A 154 2.15 7.77 5.24
C VAL A 154 2.37 8.76 6.39
N ARG A 155 1.78 9.95 6.31
CA ARG A 155 1.91 10.97 7.36
C ARG A 155 1.21 10.56 8.65
N ASN A 156 -0.03 10.06 8.57
CA ASN A 156 -0.76 9.55 9.74
C ASN A 156 0.02 8.40 10.42
N TYR A 157 0.52 7.47 9.61
CA TYR A 157 1.36 6.38 10.10
C TYR A 157 2.67 6.88 10.73
N GLY A 158 3.32 7.86 10.12
CA GLY A 158 4.53 8.49 10.66
C GLY A 158 4.26 9.15 12.00
N ALA A 159 3.21 9.97 12.11
CA ALA A 159 2.84 10.65 13.34
C ALA A 159 2.54 9.65 14.47
N ARG A 160 1.72 8.62 14.19
CA ARG A 160 1.39 7.54 15.15
C ARG A 160 2.63 6.86 15.71
N HIS A 161 3.61 6.59 14.87
CA HIS A 161 4.84 5.87 15.25
C HIS A 161 5.99 6.79 15.67
N GLY A 162 5.76 8.12 15.75
CA GLY A 162 6.79 9.10 16.11
C GLY A 162 7.94 9.19 15.10
N LEU A 163 7.63 8.99 13.82
CA LEU A 163 8.57 9.02 12.69
C LEU A 163 8.32 10.26 11.81
N TRP A 164 9.30 10.60 10.97
CA TRP A 164 9.22 11.67 9.98
C TRP A 164 9.52 11.15 8.57
N GLN A 165 9.03 11.83 7.54
CA GLN A 165 9.37 11.51 6.16
C GLN A 165 10.79 12.01 5.81
N LEU A 166 11.48 11.29 4.92
CA LEU A 166 12.77 11.74 4.36
C LEU A 166 12.58 12.83 3.29
N ASP A 167 11.45 12.79 2.58
CA ASP A 167 11.06 13.74 1.56
C ASP A 167 9.51 13.74 1.47
N PRO A 168 8.85 14.89 1.23
CA PRO A 168 7.38 14.95 1.19
C PRO A 168 6.74 13.98 0.19
N GLN A 169 7.45 13.62 -0.88
CA GLN A 169 6.93 12.78 -1.96
C GLN A 169 7.38 11.32 -1.87
N ILE A 170 8.08 10.95 -0.79
CA ILE A 170 8.62 9.61 -0.59
C ILE A 170 8.00 8.98 0.65
N ALA A 171 7.59 7.73 0.52
CA ALA A 171 6.91 7.01 1.59
C ALA A 171 7.84 6.51 2.71
N TYR A 172 9.17 6.48 2.51
CA TYR A 172 10.10 6.10 3.56
C TYR A 172 10.00 7.05 4.75
N LEU A 173 9.87 6.44 5.92
CA LEU A 173 9.87 7.10 7.21
C LEU A 173 11.20 6.89 7.91
N SER A 174 11.52 7.75 8.86
CA SER A 174 12.76 7.68 9.62
C SER A 174 12.57 8.16 11.06
N GLY A 175 13.43 7.68 11.95
CA GLY A 175 13.39 7.99 13.36
C GLY A 175 14.68 7.61 14.08
N ASP A 176 14.89 8.15 15.27
CA ASP A 176 16.05 7.81 16.11
C ASP A 176 15.90 6.45 16.82
N ARG A 177 14.65 5.98 16.96
CA ARG A 177 14.31 4.71 17.59
C ARG A 177 13.39 3.91 16.66
N LEU A 178 13.60 2.60 16.60
CA LEU A 178 12.72 1.69 15.86
C LEU A 178 11.52 1.33 16.74
N PRO A 179 10.27 1.58 16.29
CA PRO A 179 9.10 1.11 17.03
C PRO A 179 9.08 -0.43 17.12
N PRO A 180 8.76 -1.04 18.28
CA PRO A 180 9.01 -2.47 18.53
C PRO A 180 8.35 -3.45 17.54
N ALA A 181 7.18 -3.12 17.03
CA ALA A 181 6.44 -3.99 16.10
C ALA A 181 6.95 -3.89 14.65
N LEU A 182 7.72 -2.86 14.32
CA LEU A 182 8.09 -2.54 12.96
C LEU A 182 9.41 -3.19 12.54
N ARG A 183 9.48 -3.49 11.25
CA ARG A 183 10.75 -3.79 10.60
C ARG A 183 11.42 -2.47 10.23
N GLY A 184 12.73 -2.38 10.45
CA GLY A 184 13.48 -1.19 10.10
C GLY A 184 14.90 -1.50 9.66
N PHE A 185 15.55 -0.47 9.14
CA PHE A 185 16.88 -0.51 8.56
C PHE A 185 17.75 0.50 9.29
N GLU A 186 18.63 0.02 10.17
CA GLU A 186 19.58 0.88 10.90
C GLU A 186 20.59 1.45 9.91
N VAL A 187 20.66 2.78 9.80
CA VAL A 187 21.56 3.46 8.87
C VAL A 187 23.00 3.32 9.36
N LEU A 188 23.86 2.73 8.52
CA LEU A 188 25.30 2.62 8.77
C LEU A 188 26.08 3.69 8.01
N GLU A 189 25.70 3.92 6.75
CA GLU A 189 26.34 4.87 5.85
C GLU A 189 25.29 5.55 4.97
N GLN A 190 25.50 6.83 4.69
CA GLN A 190 24.71 7.62 3.75
C GLN A 190 25.62 8.17 2.65
N LEU A 191 25.19 8.04 1.40
CA LEU A 191 25.95 8.52 0.25
C LEU A 191 25.03 8.97 -0.88
N ALA A 192 25.50 9.94 -1.68
CA ALA A 192 24.95 10.16 -3.00
C ALA A 192 25.07 8.85 -3.81
N PHE A 193 24.01 8.47 -4.52
CA PHE A 193 23.97 7.20 -5.23
C PHE A 193 24.96 7.23 -6.41
N ASP A 194 26.01 6.44 -6.24
CA ASP A 194 26.97 6.08 -7.27
C ASP A 194 27.29 4.59 -7.09
N GLU A 195 27.15 3.80 -8.15
CA GLU A 195 27.26 2.34 -8.04
C GLU A 195 28.66 1.89 -7.63
N ARG A 196 29.71 2.62 -8.04
CA ARG A 196 31.10 2.29 -7.68
C ARG A 196 31.33 2.54 -6.20
N ARG A 197 30.93 3.71 -5.69
CA ARG A 197 31.04 4.07 -4.28
C ARG A 197 30.18 3.16 -3.40
N LEU A 198 28.96 2.85 -3.82
CA LEU A 198 28.09 1.90 -3.13
C LEU A 198 28.74 0.52 -3.01
N ARG A 199 29.32 0.01 -4.11
CA ARG A 199 30.06 -1.27 -4.08
C ARG A 199 31.23 -1.22 -3.09
N GLN A 200 32.01 -0.14 -3.07
CA GLN A 200 33.14 0.01 -2.16
C GLN A 200 32.69 -0.03 -0.68
N VAL A 201 31.64 0.70 -0.33
CA VAL A 201 31.08 0.72 1.03
C VAL A 201 30.57 -0.67 1.43
N LEU A 202 29.80 -1.32 0.55
CA LEU A 202 29.28 -2.67 0.82
C LEU A 202 30.41 -3.69 0.98
N SER A 203 31.45 -3.63 0.17
CA SER A 203 32.63 -4.50 0.30
C SER A 203 33.40 -4.24 1.60
N ALA A 204 33.58 -2.98 1.99
CA ALA A 204 34.25 -2.62 3.25
C ALA A 204 33.49 -3.12 4.49
N LEU A 205 32.16 -3.23 4.40
CA LEU A 205 31.30 -3.78 5.45
C LEU A 205 31.15 -5.32 5.39
N ASP A 206 31.91 -5.99 4.52
CA ASP A 206 31.85 -7.44 4.27
C ASP A 206 30.47 -7.93 3.82
N CYS A 207 29.78 -7.17 2.98
CA CYS A 207 28.46 -7.54 2.48
C CYS A 207 28.53 -8.72 1.49
N GLY A 208 27.79 -9.77 1.79
CA GLY A 208 27.56 -10.94 0.91
C GLY A 208 26.24 -10.91 0.17
N ALA A 209 25.19 -10.42 0.83
CA ALA A 209 23.85 -10.30 0.28
C ALA A 209 23.23 -8.95 0.66
N ALA A 210 22.62 -8.29 -0.33
CA ALA A 210 21.94 -7.01 -0.13
C ALA A 210 20.47 -7.11 -0.51
N GLU A 211 19.60 -6.85 0.46
CA GLU A 211 18.23 -6.42 0.19
C GLU A 211 18.28 -5.00 -0.39
N ILE A 212 17.55 -4.73 -1.47
CA ILE A 212 17.61 -3.43 -2.15
C ILE A 212 16.19 -2.90 -2.23
N LEU A 213 15.93 -1.82 -1.51
CA LEU A 213 14.64 -1.14 -1.48
C LEU A 213 14.76 0.16 -2.25
N VAL A 214 13.85 0.40 -3.20
CA VAL A 214 13.90 1.55 -4.10
C VAL A 214 12.54 2.25 -4.11
N ARG A 215 12.52 3.56 -3.84
CA ARG A 215 11.30 4.40 -4.00
C ARG A 215 11.64 5.74 -4.65
N GLY A 216 10.80 6.16 -5.58
CA GLY A 216 10.90 7.48 -6.22
C GLY A 216 12.03 7.64 -7.22
N VAL A 217 12.69 6.54 -7.63
CA VAL A 217 13.75 6.52 -8.65
C VAL A 217 13.62 5.30 -9.55
N ALA A 218 14.01 5.43 -10.82
CA ALA A 218 13.94 4.36 -11.81
C ALA A 218 15.19 3.46 -11.77
N ILE A 219 15.36 2.73 -10.66
CA ILE A 219 16.45 1.76 -10.48
C ILE A 219 15.82 0.38 -10.30
N ASP A 220 16.23 -0.58 -11.13
CA ASP A 220 15.87 -1.99 -10.98
C ASP A 220 16.72 -2.64 -9.86
N PRO A 221 16.10 -3.08 -8.74
CA PRO A 221 16.82 -3.70 -7.63
C PRO A 221 17.55 -4.99 -8.02
N ASP A 222 16.98 -5.81 -8.89
CA ASP A 222 17.56 -7.10 -9.29
C ASP A 222 18.71 -6.91 -10.27
N ALA A 223 18.59 -5.95 -11.18
CA ALA A 223 19.71 -5.55 -12.05
C ALA A 223 20.85 -4.91 -11.25
N LEU A 224 20.55 -4.06 -10.27
CA LEU A 224 21.57 -3.49 -9.39
C LEU A 224 22.26 -4.59 -8.57
N ARG A 225 21.50 -5.50 -7.95
CA ARG A 225 22.05 -6.62 -7.16
C ARG A 225 23.03 -7.45 -7.98
N ARG A 226 22.68 -7.82 -9.22
CA ARG A 226 23.55 -8.57 -10.14
C ARG A 226 24.84 -7.83 -10.48
N ARG A 227 24.77 -6.50 -10.64
CA ARG A 227 25.94 -5.65 -10.97
C ARG A 227 26.85 -5.40 -9.78
N LEU A 228 26.33 -5.39 -8.54
CA LEU A 228 27.14 -5.18 -7.34
C LEU A 228 28.16 -6.32 -7.12
N ARG A 229 27.83 -7.56 -7.51
CA ARG A 229 28.71 -8.75 -7.43
C ARG A 229 29.35 -8.93 -6.04
N LEU A 230 28.52 -8.85 -5.00
CA LEU A 230 28.91 -8.95 -3.60
C LEU A 230 29.43 -10.36 -3.27
N ARG A 231 30.43 -10.44 -2.38
CA ARG A 231 31.19 -11.68 -2.06
C ARG A 231 31.49 -11.87 -0.58
N GLY A 232 31.06 -10.95 0.29
CA GLY A 232 31.31 -11.05 1.73
C GLY A 232 30.40 -12.06 2.43
N SER A 233 30.40 -12.02 3.76
CA SER A 233 29.61 -12.95 4.59
C SER A 233 28.36 -12.35 5.21
N ARG A 234 28.24 -11.02 5.27
CA ARG A 234 27.20 -10.33 6.04
C ARG A 234 25.99 -9.95 5.18
N PRO A 235 24.75 -10.19 5.66
CA PRO A 235 23.56 -9.62 5.04
C PRO A 235 23.42 -8.14 5.41
N LEU A 236 23.16 -7.29 4.44
CA LEU A 236 22.85 -5.87 4.62
C LEU A 236 21.62 -5.48 3.79
N ALA A 237 21.15 -4.25 3.96
CA ALA A 237 20.15 -3.63 3.11
C ALA A 237 20.70 -2.34 2.47
N VAL A 238 20.14 -1.96 1.33
CA VAL A 238 20.38 -0.68 0.68
C VAL A 238 19.03 -0.03 0.39
N VAL A 239 18.74 1.07 1.06
CA VAL A 239 17.57 1.91 0.77
C VAL A 239 18.00 3.01 -0.19
N ILE A 240 17.36 3.08 -1.36
CA ILE A 240 17.66 4.07 -2.39
C ILE A 240 16.43 4.93 -2.65
N THR A 241 16.59 6.24 -2.57
CA THR A 241 15.49 7.16 -2.83
C THR A 241 15.94 8.52 -3.33
N ARG A 242 15.00 9.26 -3.92
CA ARG A 242 15.21 10.66 -4.30
C ARG A 242 14.92 11.56 -3.11
N ILE A 243 15.79 12.53 -2.85
CA ILE A 243 15.59 13.58 -1.86
C ILE A 243 15.62 14.93 -2.58
N GLY A 244 14.72 15.84 -2.20
CA GLY A 244 14.61 17.19 -2.75
C GLY A 244 13.77 17.24 -4.03
N ALA A 245 13.34 18.45 -4.41
CA ALA A 245 12.45 18.68 -5.56
C ALA A 245 13.17 19.41 -6.72
N GLY A 246 12.66 19.21 -7.94
CA GLY A 246 13.13 19.90 -9.14
C GLY A 246 14.64 19.72 -9.39
N SER A 247 15.34 20.83 -9.67
CA SER A 247 16.77 20.84 -9.95
C SER A 247 17.66 20.51 -8.74
N LEU A 248 17.11 20.56 -7.51
CA LEU A 248 17.81 20.20 -6.28
C LEU A 248 17.62 18.72 -5.91
N SER A 249 16.86 17.98 -6.71
CA SER A 249 16.64 16.56 -6.48
C SER A 249 17.91 15.76 -6.73
N HIS A 250 18.22 14.86 -5.79
CA HIS A 250 19.37 13.95 -5.90
C HIS A 250 19.00 12.57 -5.37
N VAL A 251 19.65 11.55 -5.92
CA VAL A 251 19.45 10.17 -5.47
C VAL A 251 20.41 9.88 -4.33
N THR A 252 19.86 9.44 -3.20
CA THR A 252 20.61 9.05 -2.00
C THR A 252 20.47 7.56 -1.78
N ALA A 253 21.57 6.92 -1.40
CA ALA A 253 21.59 5.55 -0.89
C ALA A 253 21.96 5.55 0.59
N TYR A 254 21.27 4.70 1.34
CA TYR A 254 21.57 4.37 2.73
C TYR A 254 21.95 2.90 2.80
N VAL A 255 23.16 2.61 3.24
CA VAL A 255 23.58 1.24 3.55
C VAL A 255 23.18 0.96 4.99
N CYS A 256 22.40 -0.09 5.19
CA CYS A 256 21.73 -0.34 6.44
C CYS A 256 21.93 -1.78 6.95
N ARG A 257 21.79 -1.94 8.26
CA ARG A 257 21.59 -3.24 8.91
C ARG A 257 20.08 -3.47 9.09
N PRO A 258 19.48 -4.52 8.52
CA PRO A 258 18.07 -4.84 8.78
C PRO A 258 17.90 -5.29 10.24
N SER A 259 16.80 -4.89 10.89
CA SER A 259 16.48 -5.33 12.27
C SER A 259 16.11 -6.81 12.36
N ARG A 260 15.58 -7.36 11.27
CA ARG A 260 15.19 -8.76 11.07
C ARG A 260 15.04 -9.08 9.59
#